data_AF-A0A5K1CMK3-F1
#
_entry.id   AF-A0A5K1CMK3-F1
#
_cell.length_a   1.000
_cell.length_b   1.000
_cell.length_c   1.000
_cell.angle_alpha   90.00
_cell.angle_beta   90.00
_cell.angle_gamma   90.00
#
_symmetry.space_group_name_H-M   'P 1'
#
loop_
_entity.id
_entity.type
_entity.pdbx_description
1 polymer ?
#
loop_
_entity_poly.entity_id
_entity_poly.type
_entity_poly.pdbx_seq_one_letter_code
_entity_poly.pdbx_strand_id
1 'polypeptide(L)'
;GHKEWVTEVNVLGVVDHPNLVKLVGYCAEDDERGIQRLLVYEFMPNGSVEDHLALRSSKVLPWSTRLRIALGAARGLTYLHEEMDFQ
;
A
#
# COMPACT_ATOMS: atom_id res chain seq x y z
N GLY A 1 -7.74 13.34 7.51
CA GLY A 1 -7.88 13.42 6.03
C GLY A 1 -6.75 14.18 5.33
N HIS A 2 -6.57 15.48 5.58
CA HIS A 2 -5.58 16.29 4.84
C HIS A 2 -4.13 15.89 5.14
N LYS A 3 -3.79 15.72 6.42
CA LYS A 3 -2.42 15.44 6.87
C LYS A 3 -1.96 14.06 6.39
N GLU A 4 -2.85 13.08 6.45
CA GLU A 4 -2.66 11.71 5.99
C GLU A 4 -2.45 11.68 4.48
N TRP A 5 -3.25 12.43 3.73
CA TRP A 5 -3.07 12.56 2.28
C TRP A 5 -1.71 13.18 1.91
N VAL A 6 -1.32 14.28 2.57
CA VAL A 6 0.00 14.91 2.32
C VAL A 6 1.13 13.95 2.69
N THR A 7 0.98 13.21 3.78
CA THR A 7 1.95 12.18 4.19
C THR A 7 2.06 11.07 3.15
N GLU A 8 0.93 10.54 2.67
CA GLU A 8 0.93 9.50 1.63
C GLU A 8 1.54 10.00 0.31
N VAL A 9 1.24 11.22 -0.14
CA VAL A 9 1.86 11.77 -1.35
C VAL A 9 3.37 11.97 -1.18
N ASN A 10 3.82 12.52 -0.04
CA ASN A 10 5.24 12.77 0.20
C ASN A 10 6.04 11.48 0.41
N VAL A 11 5.49 10.51 1.13
CA VAL A 11 6.17 9.25 1.46
C VAL A 11 6.05 8.27 0.30
N LEU A 12 4.84 7.96 -0.17
CA LEU A 12 4.62 6.94 -1.19
C LEU A 12 4.93 7.42 -2.60
N GLY A 13 5.04 8.75 -2.82
CA GLY A 13 5.47 9.30 -4.10
C GLY A 13 6.91 8.96 -4.48
N VAL A 14 7.77 8.64 -3.50
CA VAL A 14 9.19 8.32 -3.70
C VAL A 14 9.55 6.87 -3.36
N VAL A 15 8.59 6.10 -2.81
CA VAL A 15 8.78 4.68 -2.46
C VAL A 15 8.88 3.84 -3.73
N ASP A 16 9.95 3.06 -3.84
CA ASP A 16 10.13 2.05 -4.88
C ASP A 16 10.64 0.76 -4.24
N HIS A 17 9.71 -0.10 -3.80
CA HIS A 17 10.05 -1.37 -3.14
C HIS A 17 9.04 -2.47 -3.52
N PRO A 18 9.48 -3.71 -3.84
CA PRO A 18 8.62 -4.79 -4.32
C PRO A 18 7.58 -5.32 -3.31
N ASN A 19 7.66 -4.90 -2.04
CA ASN A 19 6.68 -5.26 -1.00
C ASN A 19 5.86 -4.06 -0.49
N LEU A 20 5.85 -2.95 -1.23
CA LEU A 20 5.00 -1.79 -1.00
C LEU A 20 4.23 -1.49 -2.29
N VAL A 21 2.94 -1.16 -2.14
CA VAL A 21 2.10 -0.82 -3.30
C VAL A 21 2.54 0.52 -3.87
N LYS A 22 2.78 0.56 -5.19
CA LYS A 22 3.23 1.77 -5.85
C LYS A 22 2.11 2.80 -5.99
N LEU A 23 2.37 4.02 -5.53
CA LEU A 23 1.55 5.18 -5.88
C LEU A 23 1.88 5.57 -7.33
N VAL A 24 0.90 5.43 -8.22
CA VAL A 24 1.03 5.76 -9.65
C VAL A 24 0.74 7.23 -9.90
N GLY A 25 -0.12 7.84 -9.08
CA GLY A 25 -0.44 9.27 -9.17
C GLY A 25 -1.45 9.72 -8.13
N TYR A 26 -1.82 10.99 -8.18
CA TYR A 26 -2.82 11.58 -7.30
C TYR A 26 -3.62 12.66 -8.03
N CYS A 27 -4.79 13.00 -7.50
CA CYS A 27 -5.57 14.18 -7.88
C CYS A 27 -5.76 15.07 -6.65
N ALA A 28 -5.55 16.38 -6.83
CA ALA A 28 -5.68 17.42 -5.81
C ALA A 28 -6.34 18.65 -6.41
N GLU A 29 -7.59 18.49 -6.86
CA GLU A 29 -8.37 19.57 -7.46
C GLU A 29 -9.23 20.27 -6.41
N ASP A 30 -9.28 21.59 -6.46
CA ASP A 30 -10.14 22.43 -5.64
C ASP A 30 -11.15 23.12 -6.56
N ASP A 31 -12.42 22.71 -6.47
CA ASP A 31 -13.51 23.23 -7.29
C ASP A 31 -14.65 23.77 -6.41
N GLU A 32 -15.72 24.24 -7.05
CA GLU A 32 -16.91 24.80 -6.39
C GLU A 32 -17.64 23.80 -5.46
N ARG A 33 -17.32 22.50 -5.55
CA ARG A 33 -17.84 21.41 -4.72
C ARG A 33 -16.88 21.02 -3.59
N GLY A 34 -15.70 21.62 -3.55
CA GLY A 34 -14.67 21.45 -2.53
C GLY A 34 -13.46 20.64 -3.01
N ILE A 35 -12.49 20.48 -2.11
CA ILE A 35 -11.22 19.84 -2.43
C ILE A 35 -11.38 18.33 -2.61
N GLN A 36 -11.12 17.83 -3.81
CA GLN A 36 -11.04 16.40 -4.12
C GLN A 36 -9.60 15.91 -3.97
N ARG A 37 -9.44 14.84 -3.19
CA ARG A 37 -8.15 14.19 -2.91
C ARG A 37 -8.25 12.73 -3.28
N LEU A 38 -7.67 12.37 -4.42
CA LEU A 38 -7.65 10.99 -4.89
C LEU A 38 -6.22 10.49 -4.94
N LEU A 39 -6.05 9.20 -4.66
CA LEU A 39 -4.78 8.49 -4.78
C LEU A 39 -4.97 7.33 -5.74
N VAL A 40 -4.05 7.20 -6.68
CA VAL A 40 -4.08 6.19 -7.73
C VAL A 40 -2.95 5.22 -7.48
N TYR A 41 -3.29 3.99 -7.17
CA TYR A 41 -2.34 2.90 -6.88
C TYR A 41 -2.34 1.87 -8.00
N GLU A 42 -1.29 1.04 -8.05
CA GLU A 42 -1.33 -0.17 -8.86
C GLU A 42 -2.42 -1.14 -8.37
N PHE A 43 -3.01 -1.87 -9.31
CA PHE A 43 -4.12 -2.79 -9.00
C PHE A 43 -3.60 -4.12 -8.46
N MET A 44 -4.14 -4.56 -7.32
CA MET A 44 -3.82 -5.84 -6.69
C MET A 44 -4.92 -6.88 -6.98
N PRO A 45 -4.76 -7.74 -8.01
CA PRO A 45 -5.85 -8.58 -8.52
C PRO A 45 -6.31 -9.67 -7.57
N ASN A 46 -5.49 -10.02 -6.57
CA ASN A 46 -5.78 -11.10 -5.63
C ASN A 46 -6.46 -10.61 -4.35
N GLY A 47 -6.82 -9.32 -4.24
CA GLY A 47 -7.44 -8.80 -3.01
C GLY A 47 -6.50 -8.83 -1.80
N SER A 48 -7.08 -8.80 -0.62
CA SER A 48 -6.35 -8.74 0.65
C SER A 48 -5.94 -10.12 1.15
N VAL A 49 -4.95 -10.19 2.05
CA VAL A 49 -4.57 -11.45 2.70
C VAL A 49 -5.74 -12.02 3.53
N GLU A 50 -6.55 -11.17 4.14
CA GLU A 50 -7.73 -11.56 4.92
C GLU A 50 -8.72 -12.39 4.09
N ASP A 51 -8.95 -11.99 2.83
CA ASP A 51 -9.83 -12.70 1.88
C ASP A 51 -9.41 -14.17 1.67
N HIS A 52 -8.13 -14.48 1.86
CA HIS A 52 -7.59 -15.85 1.72
C HIS A 52 -7.30 -16.56 3.03
N LEU A 53 -7.48 -15.88 4.17
CA LEU A 53 -7.39 -16.48 5.51
C LEU A 53 -8.76 -16.77 6.11
N ALA A 54 -9.82 -16.09 5.64
CA ALA A 54 -11.17 -16.28 6.11
C ALA A 54 -11.69 -17.72 5.85
N LEU A 55 -12.51 -18.23 6.78
CA LEU A 55 -13.12 -19.57 6.66
C LEU A 55 -13.94 -19.79 5.38
N ARG A 56 -14.41 -18.71 4.75
CA ARG A 56 -15.21 -18.76 3.52
C ARG A 56 -14.37 -18.64 2.24
N SER A 57 -13.05 -18.58 2.36
CA SER A 57 -12.18 -18.52 1.19
C SER A 57 -12.24 -19.82 0.40
N SER A 58 -12.45 -19.72 -0.92
CA SER A 58 -12.46 -20.87 -1.82
C SER A 58 -11.07 -21.51 -1.98
N LYS A 59 -10.00 -20.77 -1.67
CA LYS A 59 -8.60 -21.22 -1.75
C LYS A 59 -7.81 -20.73 -0.54
N VAL A 60 -7.73 -21.58 0.48
CA VAL A 60 -6.92 -21.30 1.67
C VAL A 60 -5.44 -21.25 1.30
N LEU A 61 -4.73 -20.20 1.73
CA LEU A 61 -3.29 -20.07 1.50
C LEU A 61 -2.51 -21.17 2.24
N PRO A 62 -1.60 -21.91 1.57
CA PRO A 62 -0.66 -22.81 2.21
C PRO A 62 0.23 -22.07 3.22
N TRP A 63 0.65 -22.76 4.28
CA TRP A 63 1.46 -22.14 5.35
C TRP A 63 2.79 -21.56 4.85
N SER A 64 3.44 -22.25 3.91
CA SER A 64 4.66 -21.76 3.26
C SER A 64 4.45 -20.42 2.54
N THR A 65 3.31 -20.24 1.87
CA THR A 65 2.96 -18.97 1.21
C THR A 65 2.70 -17.87 2.24
N ARG A 66 2.02 -18.18 3.35
CA ARG A 66 1.79 -17.20 4.43
C ARG A 66 3.09 -16.70 5.04
N LEU A 67 4.04 -17.60 5.29
CA LEU A 67 5.38 -17.22 5.78
C LEU A 67 6.13 -16.33 4.79
N ARG A 68 6.01 -16.59 3.48
CA ARG A 68 6.58 -15.73 2.44
C ARG A 68 5.92 -14.35 2.38
N ILE A 69 4.61 -14.26 2.56
CA ILE A 69 3.89 -12.99 2.67
C ILE A 69 4.38 -12.22 3.90
N ALA A 70 4.46 -12.87 5.07
CA ALA A 70 4.95 -12.25 6.29
C ALA A 70 6.40 -11.74 6.14
N LEU A 71 7.27 -12.52 5.50
CA LEU A 71 8.64 -12.10 5.20
C LEU A 71 8.66 -10.88 4.25
N GLY A 72 7.81 -10.87 3.21
CA GLY A 72 7.68 -9.72 2.32
C GLY A 72 7.21 -8.46 3.06
N ALA A 73 6.22 -8.58 3.95
CA ALA A 73 5.77 -7.47 4.78
C ALA A 73 6.87 -6.95 5.70
N ALA A 74 7.66 -7.85 6.32
CA ALA A 74 8.80 -7.46 7.14
C ALA A 74 9.86 -6.71 6.33
N ARG A 75 10.16 -7.15 5.09
CA ARG A 75 11.10 -6.44 4.20
C ARG A 75 10.59 -5.05 3.83
N GLY A 76 9.31 -4.91 3.50
CA GLY A 76 8.71 -3.60 3.26
C GLY A 76 8.79 -2.69 4.48
N LEU A 77 8.59 -3.23 5.68
CA LEU A 77 8.72 -2.47 6.93
C LEU A 77 10.17 -2.02 7.18
N THR A 78 11.15 -2.89 6.96
CA THR A 78 12.58 -2.54 7.04
C THR A 78 12.91 -1.40 6.09
N TYR A 79 12.47 -1.47 4.82
CA TYR A 79 12.67 -0.41 3.85
C TYR A 79 12.12 0.95 4.35
N LEU A 80 10.88 0.97 4.83
CA LEU A 80 10.23 2.18 5.34
C LEU A 80 10.95 2.80 6.56
N HIS A 81 11.63 1.98 7.37
CA HIS A 81 12.22 2.42 8.64
C HIS A 81 13.73 2.70 8.56
N GLU A 82 14.45 1.99 7.70
CA GLU A 82 15.92 1.99 7.69
C GLU A 82 16.51 2.54 6.38
N GLU A 83 15.77 2.47 5.26
CA GLU A 83 16.28 2.86 3.94
C GLU A 83 15.64 4.15 3.42
N MET A 84 14.43 4.48 3.90
CA MET A 84 13.81 5.78 3.68
C MET A 84 14.39 6.83 4.63
N ASP A 85 15.50 7.44 4.26
CA ASP A 85 15.96 8.68 4.89
C ASP A 85 14.97 9.80 4.51
N PHE A 86 14.26 10.36 5.50
CA PHE A 86 13.48 11.59 5.32
C PHE A 86 14.44 12.75 5.04
N GLN A 87 14.72 13.05 3.77
CA GLN A 87 15.38 14.30 3.34
C GLN A 87 14.40 15.48 3.33
#